data_AF-A0A2C4QK47-F1
#
_entry.id   AF-A0A2C4QK47-F1
#
_cell.length_a   1.000
_cell.length_b   1.000
_cell.length_c   1.000
_cell.angle_alpha   90.00
_cell.angle_beta   90.00
_cell.angle_gamma   90.00
#
_symmetry.space_group_name_H-M   'P 1'
#
loop_
_entity.id
_entity.type
_entity.pdbx_description
1 polymer ?
#
loop_
_entity_poly.entity_id
_entity_poly.type
_entity_poly.pdbx_seq_one_letter_code
_entity_poly.pdbx_strand_id
1 'polypeptide(L)' 'MRWKREDVIFETIREAEVWADGVANEMYGRVFDGYETPDYKIAYVLSFFLAQNREFNVHTEVEYRIV' A
#
# COMPACT_ATOMS: atom_id res chain seq x y z
N MET A 1 -12.11 -10.93 1.81
CA MET A 1 -11.20 -9.78 2.02
C MET A 1 -11.72 -8.63 1.21
N ARG A 2 -11.95 -7.47 1.84
CA ARG A 2 -12.34 -6.25 1.12
C ARG A 2 -11.06 -5.62 0.57
N TRP A 3 -10.94 -5.52 -0.74
CA TRP A 3 -9.80 -4.91 -1.40
C TRP A 3 -10.19 -3.53 -1.92
N LYS A 4 -9.34 -2.53 -1.66
CA LYS A 4 -9.46 -1.20 -2.24
C LYS A 4 -8.48 -1.11 -3.39
N ARG A 5 -8.95 -0.68 -4.56
CA ARG A 5 -8.12 -0.45 -5.74
C ARG A 5 -8.26 0.99 -6.18
N GLU A 6 -7.13 1.64 -6.44
CA GLU A 6 -7.08 3.00 -6.96
C GLU A 6 -6.00 3.09 -8.04
N ASP A 7 -6.35 3.69 -9.18
CA ASP A 7 -5.44 3.79 -10.32
C ASP A 7 -4.71 5.16 -10.37
N VAL A 8 -4.52 5.79 -9.20
CA VAL A 8 -3.76 7.05 -9.08
C VAL A 8 -2.26 6.81 -9.22
N ILE A 9 -1.58 7.72 -9.91
CA ILE A 9 -0.12 7.74 -10.06
C ILE A 9 0.37 9.14 -9.70
N PHE A 10 1.32 9.20 -8.79
CA PHE A 10 1.97 10.45 -8.37
C PHE A 10 3.29 10.64 -9.10
N GLU A 11 3.70 11.90 -9.28
CA GLU A 11 4.99 12.24 -9.86
C GLU A 11 6.11 12.05 -8.83
N THR A 12 5.85 12.40 -7.57
CA THR A 12 6.87 12.41 -6.52
C THR A 12 6.61 11.36 -5.44
N ILE A 13 7.69 10.94 -4.77
CA ILE A 13 7.58 10.10 -3.55
C ILE A 13 6.83 10.85 -2.44
N ARG A 14 6.99 12.17 -2.35
CA ARG A 14 6.36 12.97 -1.29
C ARG A 14 4.84 12.97 -1.42
N GLU A 15 4.30 13.07 -2.62
CA GLU A 15 2.84 12.97 -2.84
C GLU A 15 2.33 11.57 -2.49
N ALA A 16 3.05 10.53 -2.94
CA ALA A 16 2.71 9.15 -2.60
C ALA A 16 2.77 8.87 -1.09
N GLU A 17 3.70 9.50 -0.37
CA GLU A 17 3.82 9.41 1.08
C GLU A 17 2.58 9.97 1.80
N VAL A 18 2.15 11.18 1.41
CA VAL A 18 0.95 11.82 1.98
C VAL A 18 -0.30 10.98 1.69
N TRP A 19 -0.39 10.39 0.49
CA TRP A 19 -1.50 9.52 0.14
C TRP A 19 -1.50 8.21 0.95
N ALA A 20 -0.34 7.53 1.03
CA ALA A 20 -0.19 6.26 1.72
C ALA A 20 -0.48 6.36 3.22
N ASP A 21 -0.26 7.51 3.85
CA ASP A 21 -0.61 7.73 5.26
C ASP A 21 -2.13 7.62 5.49
N GLY A 22 -2.93 8.19 4.59
CA GLY A 22 -4.39 8.03 4.61
C GLY A 22 -4.82 6.58 4.43
N VAL A 23 -4.22 5.89 3.44
CA VAL A 23 -4.48 4.46 3.18
C VAL A 23 -4.14 3.59 4.39
N ALA A 24 -2.99 3.82 5.03
CA ALA A 24 -2.57 3.09 6.22
C ALA A 24 -3.57 3.28 7.38
N ASN A 25 -4.05 4.51 7.60
CA ASN A 25 -5.06 4.80 8.62
C ASN A 25 -6.39 4.06 8.36
N GLU A 26 -6.84 3.99 7.10
CA GLU A 26 -8.02 3.20 6.74
C GLU A 26 -7.80 1.69 7.00
N MET A 27 -6.61 1.16 6.73
CA MET A 27 -6.26 -0.24 7.03
C MET A 27 -6.18 -0.52 8.54
N TYR A 28 -5.60 0.40 9.32
CA TYR A 28 -5.59 0.33 10.78
C TYR A 28 -7.01 0.33 11.36
N GLY A 29 -7.91 1.12 10.75
CA GLY A 29 -9.34 1.13 11.05
C GLY A 29 -10.11 -0.09 10.53
N ARG A 30 -9.43 -1.06 9.89
CA ARG A 30 -10.02 -2.26 9.27
C ARG A 30 -11.13 -1.93 8.26
N VAL A 31 -10.98 -0.79 7.58
CA VAL A 31 -11.86 -0.39 6.49
C VAL A 31 -11.62 -1.27 5.26
N PHE A 32 -10.44 -1.85 5.07
CA PHE A 32 -10.23 -2.89 4.07
C PHE A 32 -9.03 -3.73 4.46
N ASP A 33 -8.94 -4.92 3.87
CA ASP A 33 -7.93 -5.91 4.22
C ASP A 33 -6.73 -5.85 3.27
N GLY A 34 -6.88 -5.24 2.09
CA GLY A 34 -5.83 -5.15 1.08
C GLY A 34 -5.98 -3.91 0.18
N TYR A 35 -4.85 -3.45 -0.34
CA TYR A 35 -4.76 -2.27 -1.20
C TYR A 35 -4.01 -2.62 -2.49
N GLU A 36 -4.58 -2.27 -3.63
CA GLU A 36 -3.99 -2.46 -4.97
C GLU A 36 -3.77 -1.09 -5.62
N THR A 37 -2.57 -0.87 -6.13
CA THR A 37 -2.19 0.38 -6.81
C THR A 37 -1.19 0.10 -7.94
N PRO A 38 -1.30 0.80 -9.08
CA PRO A 38 -0.28 0.75 -10.12
C PRO A 38 0.95 1.61 -9.78
N ASP A 39 0.88 2.48 -8.76
CA ASP A 39 2.00 3.33 -8.36
C ASP A 39 2.92 2.60 -7.36
N TYR A 40 4.07 2.16 -7.87
CA TYR A 40 5.09 1.50 -7.05
C TYR A 40 5.57 2.36 -5.87
N LYS A 41 5.48 3.70 -5.94
CA LYS A 41 5.85 4.60 -4.85
C LYS A 41 4.87 4.50 -3.70
N ILE A 42 3.56 4.41 -3.98
CA ILE A 42 2.54 4.20 -2.95
C ILE A 42 2.76 2.83 -2.29
N ALA A 43 2.91 1.77 -3.09
CA ALA A 43 3.17 0.42 -2.57
C ALA A 43 4.43 0.38 -1.69
N TYR A 44 5.50 1.05 -2.12
CA TYR A 44 6.75 1.18 -1.37
C TYR A 44 6.52 1.86 -0.02
N VAL A 45 5.98 3.08 0.03
CA VAL A 45 5.79 3.83 1.29
C VAL A 45 4.81 3.09 2.21
N LEU A 46 3.68 2.62 1.68
CA LEU A 46 2.66 1.93 2.45
C LEU A 46 3.23 0.68 3.17
N SER A 47 4.13 -0.05 2.51
CA SER A 47 4.81 -1.20 3.12
C SER A 47 5.57 -0.82 4.38
N PHE A 48 6.25 0.33 4.40
CA PHE A 48 6.95 0.83 5.59
C PHE A 48 5.98 1.27 6.68
N PHE A 49 4.90 1.98 6.33
CA PHE A 49 3.90 2.38 7.32
C PHE A 49 3.30 1.15 8.00
N LEU A 50 2.82 0.18 7.24
CA LEU A 50 2.24 -1.05 7.80
C LEU A 50 3.24 -1.82 8.65
N ALA A 51 4.51 -1.91 8.23
CA ALA A 51 5.55 -2.60 9.00
C ALA A 51 5.91 -1.92 10.34
N GLN A 52 5.58 -0.64 10.53
CA GLN A 52 5.75 0.02 11.83
C GLN A 52 4.72 -0.49 12.86
N ASN A 53 3.57 -0.99 12.41
CA ASN A 53 2.55 -1.55 13.28
C ASN A 53 2.79 -3.06 13.48
N ARG A 54 3.09 -3.46 14.72
CA ARG A 54 3.41 -4.86 15.08
C ARG A 54 2.26 -5.85 14.87
N GLU A 55 1.03 -5.36 14.68
CA GLU A 55 -0.11 -6.21 14.35
C GLU A 55 -0.12 -6.66 12.88
N PHE A 56 0.62 -5.96 12.02
CA PHE A 56 0.69 -6.26 10.59
C PHE A 56 1.94 -7.08 10.29
N ASN A 57 1.77 -8.06 9.41
CA ASN A 57 2.87 -8.82 8.85
C ASN A 57 2.92 -8.54 7.36
N VAL A 58 3.88 -7.71 6.94
CA VAL A 58 4.02 -7.26 5.56
C VAL A 58 4.91 -8.26 4.82
N HIS A 59 4.38 -8.85 3.76
CA HIS A 59 5.09 -9.77 2.88
C HIS A 59 5.08 -9.23 1.46
N THR A 60 6.18 -9.42 0.73
CA THR A 60 6.24 -9.16 -0.70
C THR A 60 6.25 -10.50 -1.43
N GLU A 61 5.25 -10.73 -2.28
CA GLU A 61 5.25 -11.85 -3.22
C GLU A 61 5.61 -11.30 -4.59
N VAL A 62 6.70 -11.78 -5.19
CA VAL A 62 7.06 -11.41 -6.55
C VAL A 62 6.55 -12.50 -7.49
N GLU A 63 5.41 -12.28 -8.14
CA GLU A 63 4.97 -13.15 -9.24
C GLU A 63 5.73 -12.75 -10.51
N TYR A 64 6.96 -13.28 -10.68
CA TYR A 64 7.63 -13.23 -11.98
C TYR A 64 6.94 -14.21 -12.93
N ARG A 65 6.01 -13.73 -13.77
CA ARG A 65 5.72 -14.43 -15.04
C ARG A 65 6.79 -14.05 -16.04
N ILE A 66 7.86 -14.83 -16.05
CA ILE A 66 8.77 -14.86 -17.20
C ILE A 66 7.97 -15.51 -18.34
N VAL A 67 7.69 -14.71 -19.38
CA VAL A 67 7.11 -15.17 -20.65
C VAL A 67 8.22 -15.75 -21.51
#